data_AF-A0A7J4PM85-F1
#
_entry.id   AF-A0A7J4PM85-F1
#
_cell.length_a   1.000
_cell.length_b   1.000
_cell.length_c   1.000
_cell.angle_alpha   90.00
_cell.angle_beta   90.00
_cell.angle_gamma   90.00
#
_symmetry.space_group_name_H-M   'P 1'
#
loop_
_entity.id
_entity.type
_entity.pdbx_description
1 polymer ?
#
loop_
_entity_poly.entity_id
_entity_poly.type
_entity_poly.pdbx_seq_one_letter_code
_entity_poly.pdbx_strand_id
1 'polypeptide(L)'
;MTKITNKFHFKEIDWVIYFPNTGNKGRELVNYGVAYRDRVEKITQPGTKINLNDVLMQDNIKNSYPHTIGQYCESSGKGSNWKPQYIETRVIHNQKELIEWFKIVEEK
;
A
#
# COMPACT_ATOMS: atom_id res chain seq x y z
N MET A 1 4.70 13.02 -17.73
CA MET A 1 5.28 11.91 -16.95
C MET A 1 4.33 11.58 -15.83
N THR A 2 3.84 10.35 -15.72
CA THR A 2 2.98 9.92 -14.62
C THR A 2 3.83 9.82 -13.36
N LYS A 3 3.54 10.63 -12.35
CA LYS A 3 4.27 10.58 -11.09
C LYS A 3 3.84 9.33 -10.32
N ILE A 4 4.83 8.61 -9.83
CA ILE A 4 4.62 7.42 -9.02
C ILE A 4 4.04 7.86 -7.67
N THR A 5 2.99 7.18 -7.22
CA THR A 5 2.57 7.32 -5.82
C THR A 5 2.94 6.07 -5.06
N ASN A 6 3.38 6.27 -3.83
CA ASN A 6 3.71 5.18 -2.93
C ASN A 6 2.42 4.69 -2.25
N LYS A 7 1.47 4.26 -3.09
CA LYS A 7 0.15 3.77 -2.70
C LYS A 7 -0.08 2.42 -3.34
N PHE A 8 -0.46 1.45 -2.54
CA PHE A 8 -0.64 0.07 -2.95
C PHE A 8 -2.03 -0.41 -2.59
N HIS A 9 -2.71 -1.04 -3.54
CA HIS A 9 -4.06 -1.58 -3.38
C HIS A 9 -4.01 -3.11 -3.37
N PHE A 10 -4.38 -3.72 -2.26
CA PHE A 10 -4.65 -5.15 -2.14
C PHE A 10 -6.07 -5.40 -2.63
N LYS A 11 -6.20 -5.99 -3.82
CA LYS A 11 -7.50 -6.04 -4.52
C LYS A 11 -8.49 -7.00 -3.87
N GLU A 12 -8.00 -8.09 -3.28
CA GLU A 12 -8.81 -9.15 -2.68
C GLU A 12 -9.55 -8.65 -1.44
N ILE A 13 -8.90 -7.82 -0.65
CA ILE A 13 -9.44 -7.27 0.60
C ILE A 13 -9.88 -5.81 0.48
N ASP A 14 -9.69 -5.18 -0.70
CA ASP A 14 -9.92 -3.75 -0.99
C ASP A 14 -9.25 -2.81 0.03
N TRP A 15 -8.00 -3.12 0.39
CA TRP A 15 -7.19 -2.30 1.29
C TRP A 15 -6.19 -1.47 0.54
N VAL A 16 -6.01 -0.21 0.97
CA VAL A 16 -5.00 0.67 0.41
C VAL A 16 -4.00 1.09 1.47
N ILE A 17 -2.72 0.78 1.23
CA ILE A 17 -1.58 1.24 2.04
C ILE A 17 -0.95 2.45 1.35
N TYR A 18 -0.65 3.49 2.13
CA TYR A 18 0.00 4.73 1.71
C TYR A 18 1.28 4.97 2.51
N PHE A 19 2.38 5.18 1.79
CA PHE A 19 3.64 5.62 2.36
C PHE A 19 3.72 7.15 2.30
N PRO A 20 3.85 7.82 3.46
CA PRO A 20 3.97 9.27 3.50
C PRO A 20 5.33 9.74 2.98
N ASN A 21 5.33 10.87 2.26
CA ASN A 21 6.56 11.47 1.70
C ASN A 21 7.57 11.92 2.77
N THR A 22 7.17 11.99 4.04
CA THR A 22 8.00 12.44 5.16
C THR A 22 7.80 11.56 6.40
N GLY A 23 8.79 11.57 7.30
CA GLY A 23 8.73 10.89 8.60
C GLY A 23 9.31 9.47 8.64
N ASN A 24 9.80 8.96 7.51
CA ASN A 24 10.45 7.65 7.41
C ASN A 24 11.97 7.71 7.18
N LYS A 25 12.55 8.91 7.08
CA LYS A 25 13.99 9.11 6.86
C LYS A 25 14.80 8.45 7.97
N GLY A 26 15.78 7.62 7.57
CA GLY A 26 16.68 6.92 8.49
C GLY A 26 16.06 5.72 9.23
N ARG A 27 14.82 5.35 8.93
CA ARG A 27 14.20 4.11 9.44
C ARG A 27 14.46 2.96 8.49
N GLU A 28 14.35 1.73 8.99
CA GLU A 28 14.23 0.55 8.13
C GLU A 28 12.81 0.44 7.58
N LEU A 29 12.66 -0.09 6.36
CA LEU A 29 11.37 -0.16 5.66
C LEU A 29 10.24 -0.78 6.49
N VAL A 30 10.51 -1.87 7.21
CA VAL A 30 9.53 -2.56 8.08
C VAL A 30 9.02 -1.67 9.22
N ASN A 31 9.80 -0.65 9.60
CA ASN A 31 9.50 0.33 10.64
C ASN A 31 8.99 1.67 10.06
N TYR A 32 8.67 1.70 8.76
CA TYR A 32 8.07 2.89 8.15
C TYR A 32 6.69 3.12 8.72
N GLY A 33 6.43 4.36 9.15
CA GLY A 33 5.08 4.80 9.47
C GLY A 33 4.28 4.93 8.20
N VAL A 34 3.29 4.07 8.01
CA VAL A 34 2.34 4.08 6.89
C VAL A 34 0.96 4.49 7.35
N ALA A 35 0.11 4.86 6.40
CA ALA A 35 -1.33 4.93 6.59
C ALA A 35 -2.00 3.80 5.81
N TYR A 36 -3.13 3.27 6.30
CA TYR A 36 -3.97 2.38 5.50
C TYR A 36 -5.44 2.79 5.55
N ARG A 37 -6.20 2.30 4.57
CA ARG A 37 -7.64 2.40 4.50
C ARG A 37 -8.22 1.05 4.13
N ASP A 38 -9.06 0.53 5.01
CA ASP A 38 -10.02 -0.52 4.70
C ASP A 38 -11.21 0.13 4.00
N ARG A 39 -11.42 -0.20 2.73
CA ARG A 39 -12.53 0.37 1.96
C ARG A 39 -13.80 -0.44 2.07
N VAL A 40 -13.71 -1.72 2.41
CA VAL A 40 -14.86 -2.60 2.66
C VAL A 40 -15.58 -2.10 3.90
N GLU A 41 -14.85 -1.98 5.01
CA GLU A 41 -15.41 -1.54 6.31
C GLU A 41 -15.48 -0.01 6.42
N LYS A 42 -14.99 0.72 5.40
CA LYS A 42 -14.85 2.19 5.37
C LYS A 42 -14.02 2.73 6.54
N ILE A 43 -13.20 1.88 7.16
CA ILE A 43 -12.30 2.25 8.24
C ILE A 43 -11.08 2.92 7.63
N THR A 44 -10.93 4.22 7.91
CA THR A 44 -9.66 4.91 7.69
C THR A 44 -8.90 4.90 8.99
N GLN A 45 -7.59 4.61 8.92
CA GLN A 45 -6.74 4.61 10.10
C GLN A 45 -6.92 5.89 10.95
N PRO A 46 -7.04 5.79 12.29
CA PRO A 46 -7.05 6.95 13.18
C PRO A 46 -5.72 7.70 13.05
N GLY A 47 -5.75 9.04 13.03
CA GLY A 47 -4.72 9.97 12.50
C GLY A 47 -3.24 9.85 12.92
N THR A 48 -2.84 8.80 13.63
CA THR A 48 -1.44 8.41 13.90
C THR A 48 -0.96 7.41 12.86
N LYS A 49 0.28 7.55 12.36
CA LYS A 49 0.93 6.55 11.49
C LYS A 49 1.19 5.22 12.23
N ILE A 50 1.07 4.10 11.54
CA ILE A 50 1.29 2.75 12.08
C ILE A 50 2.53 2.16 11.40
N ASN A 51 3.29 1.29 12.08
CA ASN A 51 4.43 0.66 11.41
C ASN A 51 3.96 -0.27 10.31
N LEU A 52 4.70 -0.31 9.20
CA LEU A 52 4.42 -1.19 8.08
C LEU A 52 4.31 -2.65 8.54
N ASN A 53 5.23 -3.11 9.39
CA ASN A 53 5.18 -4.48 9.91
C ASN A 53 3.86 -4.80 10.63
N ASP A 54 3.33 -3.85 11.42
CA ASP A 54 2.06 -4.05 12.13
C ASP A 54 0.88 -4.18 11.15
N VAL A 55 0.93 -3.48 10.01
CA VAL A 55 -0.06 -3.63 8.94
C VAL A 55 0.08 -4.99 8.26
N LEU A 56 1.31 -5.40 7.92
CA LEU A 56 1.56 -6.68 7.25
C LEU A 56 1.21 -7.90 8.12
N MET A 57 1.26 -7.74 9.44
CA MET A 57 0.91 -8.79 10.41
C MET A 57 -0.59 -8.96 10.63
N GLN A 58 -1.43 -8.09 10.07
CA GLN A 58 -2.87 -8.25 10.19
C GLN A 58 -3.35 -9.48 9.42
N ASP A 59 -4.31 -10.20 10.00
CA ASP A 59 -4.72 -11.52 9.49
C ASP A 59 -5.18 -11.48 8.03
N ASN A 60 -5.90 -10.41 7.63
CA ASN A 60 -6.38 -10.19 6.26
C ASN A 60 -5.25 -10.06 5.23
N ILE A 61 -4.03 -9.70 5.66
CA ILE A 61 -2.85 -9.65 4.80
C ILE A 61 -2.02 -10.92 4.99
N LYS A 62 -1.62 -11.21 6.23
CA LYS A 62 -0.69 -12.29 6.54
C LYS A 62 -1.18 -13.67 6.09
N ASN A 63 -2.47 -13.97 6.25
CA ASN A 63 -3.02 -15.31 6.03
C ASN A 63 -3.71 -15.47 4.66
N SER A 64 -3.70 -14.41 3.84
CA SER A 64 -4.46 -14.36 2.58
C SER A 64 -3.58 -14.26 1.34
N TYR A 65 -2.29 -14.60 1.46
CA TYR A 65 -1.45 -14.78 0.28
C TYR A 65 -1.97 -15.95 -0.60
N PRO A 66 -1.84 -15.86 -1.94
CA PRO A 66 -1.26 -14.76 -2.69
C PRO A 66 -2.19 -13.53 -2.79
N HIS A 67 -1.59 -12.34 -2.86
CA HIS A 67 -2.29 -11.07 -3.06
C HIS A 67 -2.06 -10.49 -4.45
N THR A 68 -3.10 -9.98 -5.09
CA THR A 68 -3.00 -9.16 -6.28
C THR A 68 -2.94 -7.70 -5.88
N ILE A 69 -1.75 -7.12 -5.98
CA ILE A 69 -1.48 -5.78 -5.49
C ILE A 69 -1.24 -4.83 -6.67
N GLY A 70 -1.98 -3.72 -6.70
CA GLY A 70 -1.84 -2.65 -7.69
C GLY A 70 -1.17 -1.41 -7.11
N GLN A 71 -0.12 -0.91 -7.76
CA GLN A 71 0.51 0.38 -7.43
C GLN A 71 -0.24 1.52 -8.14
N TYR A 72 -0.71 2.55 -7.41
CA TYR A 72 -1.50 3.64 -7.99
C TYR A 72 -0.69 4.65 -8.81
N CYS A 73 -1.33 5.15 -9.87
CA CYS A 73 -0.95 6.40 -10.54
C CYS A 73 -1.46 7.63 -9.77
N GLU A 74 -0.66 8.70 -9.67
CA GLU A 74 -1.05 9.97 -9.01
C GLU A 74 -2.34 10.58 -9.60
N SER A 75 -2.61 10.32 -10.89
CA SER A 75 -3.72 10.87 -11.66
C SER A 75 -5.04 10.09 -11.58
N SER A 76 -5.20 9.13 -10.65
CA SER A 76 -6.52 8.51 -10.46
C SER A 76 -7.51 9.58 -9.96
N GLY A 77 -8.44 10.03 -10.82
CA GLY A 77 -9.18 11.29 -10.72
C GLY A 77 -10.06 11.53 -9.47
N LYS A 78 -11.08 12.38 -9.56
CA LYS A 78 -12.05 12.62 -8.48
C LYS A 78 -13.48 12.43 -9.01
N GLY A 79 -14.40 11.97 -8.16
CA GLY A 79 -15.84 11.90 -8.44
C GLY A 79 -16.35 10.52 -8.84
N SER A 80 -17.60 10.47 -9.31
CA SER A 80 -18.39 9.27 -9.62
C SER A 80 -17.86 8.40 -10.77
N ASN A 81 -16.89 8.91 -11.55
CA ASN A 81 -16.24 8.17 -12.64
C ASN A 81 -14.83 7.68 -12.27
N TRP A 82 -14.47 7.69 -10.98
CA TRP A 82 -13.15 7.26 -10.54
C TRP A 82 -12.95 5.76 -10.79
N LYS A 83 -11.99 5.43 -11.65
CA LYS A 83 -11.44 4.08 -11.79
C LYS A 83 -9.98 4.11 -11.34
N PRO A 84 -9.55 3.18 -10.47
CA PRO A 84 -8.16 3.11 -10.05
C PRO A 84 -7.30 2.80 -11.28
N GLN A 85 -6.38 3.70 -11.62
CA GLN A 85 -5.36 3.45 -12.62
C GLN A 85 -4.09 2.99 -11.91
N TYR A 86 -3.59 1.82 -12.31
CA TYR A 86 -2.38 1.25 -11.74
C TYR A 86 -1.21 1.44 -12.69
N ILE A 87 -0.05 1.79 -12.14
CA ILE A 87 1.23 1.79 -12.84
C ILE A 87 1.62 0.36 -13.15
N GLU A 88 1.49 -0.49 -12.12
CA GLU A 88 1.82 -1.90 -12.17
C GLU A 88 0.86 -2.68 -11.28
N THR A 89 0.53 -3.90 -11.69
CA THR A 89 -0.14 -4.89 -10.84
C THR A 89 0.73 -6.12 -10.77
N ARG A 90 0.97 -6.65 -9.57
CA ARG A 90 1.71 -7.90 -9.35
C ARG A 90 0.90 -8.85 -8.48
N VAL A 91 1.07 -10.14 -8.73
CA VAL A 91 0.66 -11.19 -7.80
C VAL A 91 1.85 -11.49 -6.90
N ILE A 92 1.64 -11.35 -5.59
CA ILE A 92 2.67 -11.49 -4.57
C ILE A 92 2.31 -12.71 -3.72
N HIS A 93 3.21 -13.69 -3.62
CA HIS A 93 2.91 -14.98 -3.01
C HIS A 93 3.29 -15.07 -1.53
N ASN A 94 4.07 -14.13 -1.03
CA ASN A 94 4.50 -14.10 0.36
C ASN A 94 4.95 -12.69 0.79
N GLN A 95 5.13 -12.51 2.09
CA GLN A 95 5.54 -11.23 2.67
C GLN A 95 6.93 -10.76 2.23
N LYS A 96 7.85 -11.69 1.94
CA LYS A 96 9.21 -11.33 1.50
C LYS A 96 9.17 -10.63 0.13
N GLU A 97 8.48 -11.22 -0.84
CA GLU A 97 8.26 -10.61 -2.17
C GLU A 97 7.59 -9.24 -2.07
N LEU A 98 6.65 -9.08 -1.13
CA LEU A 98 5.99 -7.81 -0.88
C LEU A 98 6.96 -6.72 -0.40
N ILE A 99 7.78 -7.05 0.60
CA ILE A 99 8.76 -6.12 1.18
C ILE A 99 9.81 -5.74 0.14
N GLU A 100 10.28 -6.70 -0.66
CA GLU A 100 11.22 -6.44 -1.76
C GLU A 100 10.63 -5.47 -2.78
N TRP A 101 9.35 -5.64 -3.14
CA TRP A 101 8.71 -4.71 -4.07
C TRP A 101 8.53 -3.32 -3.48
N PHE A 102 8.12 -3.20 -2.21
CA PHE A 102 8.03 -1.90 -1.53
C PHE A 102 9.38 -1.19 -1.49
N LYS A 103 10.46 -1.91 -1.20
CA LYS A 103 11.81 -1.35 -1.20
C LYS A 103 12.18 -0.75 -2.57
N ILE A 104 11.92 -1.50 -3.65
CA ILE A 104 12.19 -1.04 -5.03
C ILE A 104 11.40 0.23 -5.36
N VAL A 105 10.18 0.38 -4.83
CA VAL A 105 9.35 1.57 -5.08
C VAL A 105 9.81 2.76 -4.23
N GLU A 106 10.14 2.57 -2.96
CA GLU A 106 10.57 3.66 -2.07
C GLU A 106 11.98 4.18 -2.37
N GLU A 107 12.86 3.37 -2.97
CA GLU A 107 14.23 3.75 -3.35
C GLU A 107 14.34 4.37 -4.77
N LYS A 108 13.25 4.42 -5.55
CA LYS A 108 13.20 5.00 -6.90
C LYS A 108 12.88 6.50 -6.88
#